data_AF-A0A9E5HNP3-F1
#
_entry.id   AF-A0A9E5HNP3-F1
#
_cell.length_a   1.000
_cell.length_b   1.000
_cell.length_c   1.000
_cell.angle_alpha   90.00
_cell.angle_beta   90.00
_cell.angle_gamma   90.00
#
_symmetry.space_group_name_H-M   'P 1'
#
loop_
_entity.id
_entity.type
_entity.pdbx_description
1 polymer ?
#
loop_
_entity_poly.entity_id
_entity_poly.type
_entity_poly.pdbx_seq_one_letter_code
_entity_poly.pdbx_strand_id
1 'polypeptide(L)'
;MGANNFDRRDFLITGCAVAAFAATPIAAATSSDAEKLITRLTKDINKSIEARSSDAALFVQFEKIFRKYADVSTISRYALGADARSATKKQLSEFSDVFVTYIARKYGSYFKDFIGGEITVLGSRVVKKYF
;
A
#
# COMPACT_ATOMS: atom_id res chain seq x y z
N MET A 1 54.71 -29.05 7.13
CA MET A 1 53.93 -27.96 6.52
C MET A 1 52.95 -28.59 5.54
N GLY A 2 51.69 -28.75 5.96
CA GLY A 2 50.64 -29.34 5.11
C GLY A 2 50.14 -28.30 4.10
N ALA A 3 50.12 -28.66 2.82
CA ALA A 3 49.56 -27.81 1.78
C ALA A 3 48.02 -27.83 1.89
N ASN A 4 47.41 -26.67 2.14
CA ASN A 4 45.96 -26.51 2.05
C ASN A 4 45.55 -26.51 0.59
N ASN A 5 45.17 -27.68 0.08
CA ASN A 5 44.69 -27.87 -1.29
C ASN A 5 43.18 -27.59 -1.37
N PHE A 6 42.76 -26.35 -1.07
CA PHE A 6 41.40 -25.92 -1.39
C PHE A 6 41.28 -25.79 -2.91
N ASP A 7 40.71 -26.80 -3.54
CA ASP A 7 40.55 -26.87 -4.98
C ASP A 7 39.51 -25.83 -5.42
N ARG A 8 39.82 -25.04 -6.46
CA ARG A 8 38.92 -23.98 -6.97
C ARG A 8 37.56 -24.55 -7.39
N ARG A 9 37.52 -25.85 -7.67
CA ARG A 9 36.29 -26.63 -7.95
C ARG A 9 35.36 -26.73 -6.75
N ASP A 10 35.88 -26.91 -5.55
CA ASP A 10 35.04 -27.03 -4.34
C ASP A 10 34.40 -25.69 -3.97
N PHE A 11 35.09 -24.58 -4.24
CA PHE A 11 34.52 -23.23 -4.08
C PHE A 11 33.39 -22.96 -5.08
N LEU A 12 33.53 -23.37 -6.35
CA LEU A 12 32.48 -23.21 -7.37
C LEU A 12 31.26 -24.11 -7.10
N ILE A 13 31.48 -25.34 -6.61
CA ILE A 13 30.40 -26.26 -6.25
C ILE A 13 29.65 -25.77 -5.01
N THR A 14 30.36 -25.20 -4.03
CA THR A 14 29.74 -24.63 -2.82
C THR A 14 29.01 -23.31 -3.11
N GLY A 15 29.51 -22.50 -4.07
CA GLY A 15 28.88 -21.24 -4.48
C GLY A 15 27.51 -21.41 -5.16
N CYS A 16 27.30 -22.51 -5.90
CA CYS A 16 26.02 -22.80 -6.55
C CYS A 16 24.92 -23.26 -5.57
N ALA A 17 25.28 -23.82 -4.41
CA ALA A 17 24.29 -24.35 -3.46
C ALA A 17 23.47 -23.26 -2.73
N VAL A 18 23.92 -22.00 -2.75
CA VAL A 18 23.24 -20.88 -2.07
C VAL A 18 22.27 -20.11 -3.00
N ALA A 19 22.31 -20.37 -4.31
CA ALA A 19 21.49 -19.65 -5.30
C ALA A 19 20.07 -20.24 -5.51
N ALA A 20 19.68 -21.25 -4.71
CA ALA A 20 18.35 -21.85 -4.77
C ALA A 20 17.37 -21.23 -3.76
N PHE A 21 17.46 -19.91 -3.51
CA PHE A 21 16.30 -19.19 -2.99
C PHE A 21 15.20 -19.32 -4.05
N ALA A 22 14.24 -20.19 -3.79
CA ALA A 22 13.10 -20.44 -4.64
C ALA A 22 12.49 -19.11 -5.07
N ALA A 23 12.65 -18.76 -6.34
CA ALA A 23 11.89 -17.70 -6.96
C ALA A 23 10.43 -18.13 -6.88
N THR A 24 9.71 -17.67 -5.85
CA THR A 24 8.28 -17.89 -5.77
C THR A 24 7.66 -17.08 -6.92
N PRO A 25 6.81 -17.71 -7.75
CA PRO A 25 6.16 -16.97 -8.83
C PRO A 25 5.34 -15.84 -8.23
N ILE A 26 5.62 -14.60 -8.65
CA ILE A 26 4.79 -13.45 -8.31
C ILE A 26 3.50 -13.62 -9.10
N ALA A 27 2.45 -14.14 -8.46
CA ALA A 27 1.13 -14.26 -9.07
C ALA A 27 0.59 -12.87 -9.39
N ALA A 28 0.10 -12.68 -10.63
CA ALA A 28 -0.56 -11.45 -11.02
C ALA A 28 -1.87 -11.26 -10.23
N ALA A 29 -2.18 -10.03 -9.84
CA ALA A 29 -3.42 -9.72 -9.15
C ALA A 29 -4.63 -9.98 -10.05
N THR A 30 -5.66 -10.63 -9.50
CA THR A 30 -6.91 -10.93 -10.21
C THR A 30 -7.99 -9.91 -9.91
N SER A 31 -9.07 -9.90 -10.70
CA SER A 31 -10.27 -9.10 -10.41
C SER A 31 -10.88 -9.44 -9.04
N SER A 32 -10.86 -10.72 -8.64
CA SER A 32 -11.30 -11.15 -7.31
C SER A 32 -10.43 -10.55 -6.20
N ASP A 33 -9.13 -10.37 -6.43
CA ASP A 33 -8.25 -9.78 -5.42
C ASP A 33 -8.56 -8.28 -5.24
N ALA A 34 -8.89 -7.58 -6.32
CA ALA A 34 -9.37 -6.21 -6.26
C ALA A 34 -10.71 -6.12 -5.51
N GLU A 35 -11.68 -7.01 -5.78
CA GLU A 35 -12.95 -7.06 -5.05
C GLU A 35 -12.74 -7.33 -3.57
N LYS A 36 -11.84 -8.25 -3.21
CA LYS A 36 -11.50 -8.54 -1.81
C LYS A 36 -10.86 -7.33 -1.14
N LEU A 37 -9.97 -6.61 -1.83
CA LEU A 37 -9.36 -5.38 -1.32
C LEU A 37 -10.43 -4.33 -1.01
N ILE A 38 -11.30 -4.05 -1.98
CA ILE A 38 -12.36 -3.04 -1.85
C ILE A 38 -13.38 -3.47 -0.79
N THR A 39 -13.78 -4.74 -0.74
CA THR A 39 -14.68 -5.26 0.30
C THR A 39 -14.10 -5.05 1.70
N ARG A 40 -12.80 -5.31 1.90
CA ARG A 40 -12.13 -5.07 3.19
C ARG A 40 -12.07 -3.58 3.52
N LEU A 41 -11.74 -2.73 2.54
CA LEU A 41 -11.73 -1.27 2.70
C LEU A 41 -13.12 -0.77 3.15
N THR A 42 -14.16 -1.18 2.45
CA THR A 42 -15.55 -0.84 2.76
C THR A 42 -15.94 -1.29 4.16
N LYS A 43 -15.56 -2.50 4.57
CA LYS A 43 -15.80 -3.00 5.93
C LYS A 43 -15.10 -2.14 7.00
N ASP A 44 -13.84 -1.76 6.77
CA ASP A 44 -13.09 -0.92 7.69
C ASP A 44 -13.67 0.51 7.79
N ILE A 45 -14.19 1.04 6.68
CA ILE A 45 -14.92 2.33 6.65
C ILE A 45 -16.22 2.23 7.44
N ASN A 46 -17.08 1.24 7.14
CA ASN A 46 -18.37 1.08 7.82
C ASN A 46 -18.17 0.91 9.34
N LYS A 47 -17.17 0.12 9.77
CA LYS A 47 -16.80 -0.01 11.18
C LYS A 47 -16.39 1.31 11.84
N SER A 48 -15.68 2.17 11.10
CA SER A 48 -15.26 3.49 11.60
C SER A 48 -16.45 4.45 11.76
N ILE A 49 -17.43 4.35 10.86
CA ILE A 49 -18.67 5.13 10.90
C ILE A 49 -19.57 4.69 12.08
N GLU A 50 -19.76 3.39 12.27
CA GLU A 50 -20.58 2.81 13.34
C GLU A 50 -20.08 3.18 14.75
N ALA A 51 -18.77 3.37 14.89
CA ALA A 51 -18.13 3.67 16.16
C ALA A 51 -18.56 5.03 16.78
N ARG A 52 -19.40 5.84 16.09
CA ARG A 52 -19.95 7.14 16.55
C ARG A 52 -18.91 7.99 17.30
N SER A 53 -17.69 8.00 16.78
CA SER A 53 -16.54 8.61 17.43
C SER A 53 -16.54 10.12 17.22
N SER A 54 -15.84 10.87 18.07
CA SER A 54 -15.65 12.30 17.86
C SER A 54 -14.95 12.58 16.52
N ASP A 55 -15.14 13.79 15.98
CA ASP A 55 -14.53 14.21 14.72
C ASP A 55 -13.02 13.94 14.62
N ALA A 56 -12.30 14.24 15.71
CA ALA A 56 -10.87 14.02 15.79
C ALA A 56 -10.51 12.53 15.69
N ALA A 57 -11.30 11.67 16.35
CA ALA A 57 -11.10 10.23 16.28
C ALA A 57 -11.43 9.68 14.87
N LEU A 58 -12.49 10.19 14.23
CA LEU A 58 -12.82 9.84 12.84
C LEU A 58 -11.67 10.17 11.88
N PHE A 59 -11.07 11.37 11.98
CA PHE A 59 -9.93 11.74 11.13
C PHE A 59 -8.75 10.79 11.32
N VAL A 60 -8.41 10.44 12.56
CA VAL A 60 -7.33 9.49 12.84
C VAL A 60 -7.61 8.11 12.24
N GLN A 61 -8.86 7.64 12.26
CA GLN A 61 -9.23 6.38 11.61
C GLN A 61 -9.13 6.48 10.09
N PHE A 62 -9.54 7.60 9.49
CA PHE A 62 -9.38 7.81 8.06
C PHE A 62 -7.93 7.86 7.62
N GLU A 63 -7.04 8.50 8.38
CA GLU A 63 -5.60 8.46 8.10
C GLU A 63 -5.08 7.02 8.07
N LYS A 64 -5.49 6.19 9.05
CA LYS A 64 -5.10 4.77 9.09
C LYS A 64 -5.64 3.97 7.91
N ILE A 65 -6.92 4.15 7.58
CA ILE A 65 -7.53 3.48 6.41
C ILE A 65 -6.81 3.90 5.13
N PHE A 66 -6.59 5.21 4.94
CA PHE A 66 -5.94 5.73 3.74
C PHE A 66 -4.51 5.19 3.60
N ARG A 67 -3.71 5.19 4.68
CA ARG A 67 -2.36 4.60 4.67
C ARG A 67 -2.35 3.09 4.42
N LYS A 68 -3.38 2.38 4.89
CA LYS A 68 -3.48 0.92 4.73
C LYS A 68 -3.85 0.49 3.31
N TYR A 69 -4.71 1.24 2.64
CA TYR A 69 -5.31 0.83 1.37
C TYR A 69 -4.83 1.61 0.15
N ALA A 70 -4.21 2.79 0.33
CA ALA A 70 -3.70 3.60 -0.77
C ALA A 70 -2.17 3.56 -0.84
N ASP A 71 -1.62 3.58 -2.05
CA ASP A 71 -0.20 3.89 -2.26
C ASP A 71 0.02 5.41 -2.12
N VAL A 72 0.03 5.85 -0.86
CA VAL A 72 0.23 7.24 -0.48
C VAL A 72 1.49 7.81 -1.10
N SER A 73 2.57 7.02 -1.13
CA SER A 73 3.87 7.48 -1.63
C SER A 73 3.83 7.82 -3.12
N THR A 74 3.08 7.06 -3.89
CA THR A 74 2.89 7.32 -5.33
C THR A 74 1.94 8.48 -5.54
N ILE A 75 0.79 8.49 -4.85
CA ILE A 75 -0.22 9.55 -4.99
C ILE A 75 0.35 10.91 -4.59
N SER A 76 1.09 10.99 -3.48
CA SER A 76 1.70 12.24 -3.01
C SER A 76 2.74 12.76 -4.01
N ARG A 77 3.55 11.89 -4.62
CA ARG A 77 4.49 12.28 -5.68
C ARG A 77 3.79 12.77 -6.93
N TYR A 78 2.67 12.15 -7.31
CA TYR A 78 1.84 12.67 -8.40
C TYR A 78 1.29 14.06 -8.09
N ALA A 79 0.88 14.31 -6.83
CA ALA A 79 0.42 15.63 -6.41
C ALA A 79 1.54 16.69 -6.43
N LEU A 80 2.79 16.32 -6.14
CA LEU A 80 3.97 17.20 -6.26
C LEU A 80 4.36 17.50 -7.72
N GLY A 81 4.03 16.61 -8.66
CA GLY A 81 4.38 16.79 -10.06
C GLY A 81 5.89 16.80 -10.30
N ALA A 82 6.39 17.81 -11.03
CA ALA A 82 7.80 17.88 -11.42
C ALA A 82 8.77 18.01 -10.23
N ASP A 83 8.33 18.67 -9.15
CA ASP A 83 9.15 18.92 -7.96
C ASP A 83 9.52 17.62 -7.22
N ALA A 84 8.75 16.55 -7.42
CA ALA A 84 9.07 15.24 -6.85
C ALA A 84 10.43 14.70 -7.35
N ARG A 85 10.93 15.18 -8.50
CA ARG A 85 12.19 14.72 -9.10
C ARG A 85 13.43 15.31 -8.42
N SER A 86 13.31 16.54 -7.92
CA SER A 86 14.41 17.27 -7.26
C SER A 86 14.33 17.17 -5.73
N ALA A 87 13.18 16.78 -5.18
CA ALA A 87 12.99 16.60 -3.74
C ALA A 87 13.87 15.46 -3.17
N THR A 88 14.44 15.71 -2.00
CA THR A 88 15.15 14.68 -1.24
C THR A 88 14.20 13.62 -0.71
N LYS A 89 14.71 12.42 -0.38
CA LYS A 89 13.92 11.34 0.23
C LYS A 89 13.17 11.80 1.49
N LYS A 90 13.82 12.64 2.30
CA LYS A 90 13.22 13.20 3.52
C LYS A 90 12.03 14.10 3.20
N GLN A 91 12.18 15.03 2.26
CA GLN A 91 11.09 15.91 1.82
C GLN A 91 9.91 15.12 1.23
N LEU A 92 10.18 14.09 0.42
CA LEU A 92 9.13 13.23 -0.13
C LEU A 92 8.35 12.48 0.96
N SER A 93 9.04 12.00 2.00
CA SER A 93 8.41 11.34 3.14
C SER A 93 7.56 12.32 3.95
N GLU A 94 8.13 13.45 4.34
CA GLU A 94 7.43 14.48 5.13
C GLU A 94 6.21 15.03 4.38
N PHE A 95 6.36 15.28 3.07
CA PHE A 95 5.23 15.69 2.24
C PHE A 95 4.15 14.62 2.21
N SER A 96 4.52 13.34 2.05
CA SER A 96 3.55 12.23 2.06
C SER A 96 2.77 12.18 3.37
N ASP A 97 3.43 12.42 4.50
CA ASP A 97 2.79 12.41 5.81
C ASP A 97 1.81 13.57 5.98
N VAL A 98 2.22 14.79 5.66
CA VAL A 98 1.34 15.97 5.73
C VAL A 98 0.20 15.87 4.71
N PHE A 99 0.45 15.30 3.53
CA PHE A 99 -0.56 15.05 2.51
C PHE A 99 -1.68 14.14 3.05
N VAL A 100 -1.34 13.03 3.73
CA VAL A 100 -2.34 12.16 4.35
C VAL A 100 -3.19 12.93 5.36
N THR A 101 -2.56 13.69 6.25
CA THR A 101 -3.29 14.46 7.27
C THR A 101 -4.20 15.50 6.64
N TYR A 102 -3.74 16.20 5.60
CA TYR A 102 -4.57 17.15 4.86
C TYR A 102 -5.81 16.46 4.24
N ILE A 103 -5.60 15.36 3.51
CA ILE A 103 -6.68 14.60 2.85
C ILE A 103 -7.68 14.07 3.88
N ALA A 104 -7.20 13.48 4.97
CA ALA A 104 -8.06 12.94 6.01
C ALA A 104 -8.89 14.02 6.70
N ARG A 105 -8.36 15.24 6.90
CA ARG A 105 -9.15 16.35 7.46
C ARG A 105 -10.13 16.93 6.44
N LYS A 106 -9.68 17.12 5.21
CA LYS A 106 -10.49 17.74 4.14
C LYS A 106 -11.67 16.87 3.73
N TYR A 107 -11.45 15.56 3.62
CA TYR A 107 -12.49 14.62 3.19
C TYR A 107 -13.13 13.85 4.35
N GLY A 108 -12.44 13.71 5.48
CA GLY A 108 -13.01 13.12 6.71
C GLY A 108 -14.22 13.88 7.24
N SER A 109 -14.34 15.18 6.97
CA SER A 109 -15.54 15.96 7.34
C SER A 109 -16.79 15.46 6.60
N TYR A 110 -16.67 15.11 5.32
CA TYR A 110 -17.78 14.57 4.53
C TYR A 110 -18.19 13.17 4.96
N PHE A 111 -17.26 12.38 5.53
CA PHE A 111 -17.61 11.05 6.04
C PHE A 111 -18.65 11.08 7.17
N LYS A 112 -18.81 12.21 7.86
CA LYS A 112 -19.88 12.40 8.84
C LYS A 112 -21.27 12.33 8.20
N ASP A 113 -21.39 12.81 6.96
CA ASP A 113 -22.65 12.79 6.21
C ASP A 113 -23.05 11.36 5.83
N PHE A 114 -22.10 10.42 5.89
CA PHE A 114 -22.35 8.99 5.66
C PHE A 114 -22.64 8.23 6.96
N ILE A 115 -22.74 8.90 8.12
CA ILE A 115 -23.16 8.25 9.37
C ILE A 115 -24.59 7.73 9.23
N GLY A 116 -24.74 6.41 9.30
CA GLY A 116 -26.01 5.71 9.09
C GLY A 116 -26.24 5.25 7.64
N GLY A 117 -25.32 5.56 6.72
CA GLY A 117 -25.29 4.99 5.38
C GLY A 117 -24.48 3.69 5.33
N GLU A 118 -24.77 2.86 4.33
CA GLU A 118 -24.01 1.65 4.04
C GLU A 118 -23.35 1.78 2.66
N ILE A 119 -22.06 1.44 2.60
CA ILE A 119 -21.35 1.26 1.33
C ILE A 119 -21.38 -0.24 1.00
N THR A 120 -21.90 -0.60 -0.17
CA THR A 120 -21.98 -1.99 -0.65
C THR A 120 -21.16 -2.16 -1.93
N VAL A 121 -20.40 -3.25 -2.01
CA VAL A 121 -19.61 -3.60 -3.22
C VAL A 121 -20.48 -4.41 -4.16
N LEU A 122 -20.73 -3.89 -5.36
CA LEU A 122 -21.56 -4.57 -6.37
C LEU A 122 -20.79 -5.59 -7.20
N GLY A 123 -19.46 -5.44 -7.28
CA GLY A 123 -18.57 -6.31 -8.06
C GLY A 123 -17.50 -5.50 -8.80
N SER A 124 -16.62 -6.20 -9.51
CA SER A 124 -15.63 -5.61 -10.41
C SER A 124 -16.07 -5.73 -11.87
N ARG A 125 -15.54 -4.84 -12.70
CA ARG A 125 -15.69 -4.90 -14.16
C ARG A 125 -14.35 -4.70 -14.83
N VAL A 126 -14.13 -5.40 -15.93
CA VAL A 126 -12.95 -5.20 -16.77
C VAL A 126 -13.09 -3.88 -17.51
N VAL A 127 -12.21 -2.91 -17.25
CA VAL A 127 -12.23 -1.58 -17.91
C VAL A 127 -11.32 -1.55 -19.14
N LYS A 128 -10.24 -2.35 -19.18
CA LYS A 128 -9.36 -2.55 -20.35
C LYS A 128 -9.02 -4.03 -20.51
N LYS A 129 -9.06 -4.55 -21.74
CA LYS A 129 -8.86 -5.97 -22.10
C LYS A 129 -7.39 -6.38 -22.30
N TYR A 130 -6.42 -5.55 -21.92
CA TYR A 130 -5.01 -5.79 -22.27
C TYR A 130 -4.11 -5.72 -21.04
N PHE A 131 -3.56 -6.89 -20.70
CA PHE A 131 -2.26 -7.17 -20.10
C PHE A 131 -1.82 -8.55 -20.60
#